data_AF-A0A7X3VDJ0-F1
#
_entry.id   AF-A0A7X3VDJ0-F1
#
_cell.length_a   1.000
_cell.length_b   1.000
_cell.length_c   1.000
_cell.angle_alpha   90.00
_cell.angle_beta   90.00
_cell.angle_gamma   90.00
#
_symmetry.space_group_name_H-M   'P 1'
#
loop_
_entity.id
_entity.type
_entity.pdbx_description
1 polymer ?
#
loop_
_entity_poly.entity_id
_entity_poly.type
_entity_poly.pdbx_seq_one_letter_code
_entity_poly.pdbx_strand_id
1 'polypeptide(L)'
;MDRPERALVVTPHPDDAEIGCGGTVASWISQGTEVFYVLCTNGDKGSQEPDMTSERLAQIREREQAEAADNLGVKEVVYLRYPDGGLEDSAEFRGHLVHAIRRFKPDVVLCPDPHRRSFYLHRDHRICGQVTMDAVFPYARDRLHYPEHEREGLETHKAGDVLFWGTENPDTFIE
;
A
#
# COMPACT_ATOMS: atom_id res chain seq x y z
N MET A 1 19.84 4.05 -1.81
CA MET A 1 19.85 2.68 -1.23
C MET A 1 20.01 1.67 -2.35
N ASP A 2 20.53 0.48 -2.08
CA ASP A 2 20.47 -0.61 -3.05
C ASP A 2 19.00 -1.04 -3.25
N ARG A 3 18.68 -1.61 -4.41
CA ARG A 3 17.32 -2.10 -4.66
C ARG A 3 16.97 -3.25 -3.69
N PRO A 4 15.71 -3.35 -3.23
CA PRO A 4 15.25 -4.55 -2.54
C PRO A 4 15.09 -5.74 -3.50
N GLU A 5 15.09 -6.97 -2.97
CA GLU A 5 14.65 -8.13 -3.76
C GLU A 5 13.12 -8.11 -3.89
N ARG A 6 12.42 -7.76 -2.81
CA ARG A 6 10.96 -7.66 -2.76
C ARG A 6 10.51 -6.37 -2.10
N ALA A 7 9.57 -5.68 -2.72
CA ALA A 7 8.95 -4.48 -2.18
C ALA A 7 7.43 -4.62 -2.07
N LEU A 8 6.85 -4.06 -1.00
CA LEU A 8 5.41 -3.96 -0.82
C LEU A 8 5.00 -2.49 -0.82
N VAL A 9 4.11 -2.09 -1.71
CA VAL A 9 3.51 -0.75 -1.73
C VAL A 9 2.11 -0.84 -1.12
N VAL A 10 1.87 -0.13 -0.02
CA VAL A 10 0.54 -0.02 0.59
C VAL A 10 -0.03 1.33 0.21
N THR A 11 -1.05 1.32 -0.64
CA THR A 11 -1.60 2.53 -1.27
C THR A 11 -3.07 2.75 -0.88
N PRO A 12 -3.48 3.99 -0.51
CA PRO A 12 -4.83 4.27 -0.05
C PRO A 12 -5.88 4.11 -1.16
N HIS A 13 -5.73 4.81 -2.27
CA HIS A 13 -6.67 4.77 -3.40
C HIS A 13 -5.96 4.29 -4.67
N PRO A 14 -6.72 3.91 -5.71
CA PRO A 14 -6.15 3.76 -7.04
C PRO A 14 -5.45 5.06 -7.43
N ASP A 15 -4.38 5.03 -8.23
CA ASP A 15 -3.51 6.17 -8.63
C ASP A 15 -2.40 6.59 -7.63
N ASP A 16 -2.61 6.42 -6.33
CA ASP A 16 -1.72 7.03 -5.32
C ASP A 16 -0.29 6.48 -5.42
N ALA A 17 -0.13 5.19 -5.74
CA ALA A 17 1.17 4.56 -5.94
C ALA A 17 1.87 5.07 -7.21
N GLU A 18 1.13 5.23 -8.30
CA GLU A 18 1.66 5.77 -9.56
C GLU A 18 2.13 7.22 -9.38
N ILE A 19 1.38 8.04 -8.66
CA ILE A 19 1.72 9.44 -8.35
C ILE A 19 2.87 9.53 -7.36
N GLY A 20 2.81 8.75 -6.27
CA GLY A 20 3.71 8.87 -5.13
C GLY A 20 5.07 8.22 -5.35
N CYS A 21 5.11 7.05 -5.97
CA CYS A 21 6.32 6.25 -6.11
C CYS A 21 6.43 5.47 -7.44
N GLY A 22 5.62 5.80 -8.46
CA GLY A 22 5.59 5.04 -9.72
C GLY A 22 6.94 4.96 -10.43
N GLY A 23 7.73 6.04 -10.40
CA GLY A 23 9.10 6.05 -10.94
C GLY A 23 10.04 5.11 -10.18
N THR A 24 9.97 5.08 -8.85
CA THR A 24 10.71 4.15 -8.00
C THR A 24 10.33 2.70 -8.29
N VAL A 25 9.03 2.42 -8.38
CA VAL A 25 8.50 1.09 -8.71
C VAL A 25 9.02 0.62 -10.08
N ALA A 26 8.92 1.48 -11.10
CA ALA A 26 9.43 1.18 -12.44
C ALA A 26 10.95 0.92 -12.43
N SER A 27 11.72 1.77 -11.74
CA SER A 27 13.18 1.63 -11.63
C SER A 27 13.55 0.29 -10.99
N TRP A 28 12.93 -0.06 -9.87
CA TRP A 28 13.17 -1.33 -9.17
C TRP A 28 12.77 -2.56 -9.97
N ILE A 29 11.58 -2.56 -10.60
CA ILE A 29 11.14 -3.67 -11.45
C ILE A 29 12.12 -3.87 -12.62
N SER A 30 12.59 -2.78 -13.25
CA SER A 30 13.56 -2.86 -14.35
C SER A 30 14.90 -3.48 -13.94
N GLN A 31 15.22 -3.43 -12.65
CA GLN A 31 16.44 -3.99 -12.06
C GLN A 31 16.22 -5.38 -11.42
N GLY A 32 15.00 -5.92 -11.48
CA GLY A 32 14.67 -7.28 -11.03
C GLY A 32 14.06 -7.39 -9.63
N THR A 33 13.58 -6.29 -9.02
CA THR A 33 12.79 -6.34 -7.78
C THR A 33 11.39 -6.88 -8.07
N GLU A 34 10.89 -7.78 -7.21
CA GLU A 34 9.48 -8.15 -7.22
C GLU A 34 8.65 -7.15 -6.41
N VAL A 35 7.73 -6.45 -7.06
CA VAL A 35 6.89 -5.43 -6.41
C VAL A 35 5.45 -5.94 -6.29
N PHE A 36 4.88 -5.78 -5.10
CA PHE A 36 3.50 -6.15 -4.77
C PHE A 36 2.76 -4.93 -4.23
N TYR A 37 1.47 -4.82 -4.55
CA TYR A 37 0.63 -3.73 -4.05
C TYR A 37 -0.44 -4.25 -3.08
N VAL A 38 -0.76 -3.45 -2.07
CA VAL A 38 -2.02 -3.54 -1.33
C VAL A 38 -2.77 -2.24 -1.57
N LEU A 39 -3.88 -2.33 -2.31
CA LEU A 39 -4.77 -1.21 -2.56
C LEU A 39 -5.91 -1.23 -1.53
N CYS A 40 -5.94 -0.22 -0.67
CA CYS A 40 -6.80 -0.22 0.52
C CYS A 40 -8.25 0.08 0.17
N THR A 41 -8.52 1.12 -0.60
CA THR A 41 -9.88 1.55 -0.97
C THR A 41 -10.20 1.26 -2.42
N ASN A 42 -11.48 1.34 -2.78
CA ASN A 42 -11.96 1.18 -4.15
C ASN A 42 -12.03 2.51 -4.95
N GLY A 43 -11.71 3.66 -4.33
CA GLY A 43 -11.72 4.97 -4.98
C GLY A 43 -13.12 5.45 -5.45
N ASP A 44 -14.19 5.02 -4.79
CA ASP A 44 -15.58 5.22 -5.21
C ASP A 44 -16.17 6.63 -5.00
N LYS A 45 -15.37 7.62 -4.57
CA LYS A 45 -15.80 9.02 -4.38
C LYS A 45 -15.11 10.03 -5.30
N GLY A 46 -14.09 9.61 -6.06
CA GLY A 46 -13.26 10.47 -6.91
C GLY A 46 -13.89 10.97 -8.22
N SER A 47 -15.14 11.46 -8.23
CA SER A 47 -15.80 11.99 -9.43
C SER A 47 -16.65 13.23 -9.15
N GLN A 48 -16.71 14.13 -10.13
CA GLN A 48 -17.60 15.31 -10.15
C GLN A 48 -18.77 15.14 -11.14
N GLU A 49 -18.82 14.02 -11.86
CA GLU A 49 -19.82 13.76 -12.89
C GLU A 49 -21.18 13.48 -12.25
N PRO A 50 -22.25 14.23 -12.59
CA PRO A 50 -23.55 14.11 -11.92
C PRO A 50 -24.19 12.72 -11.99
N ASP A 51 -23.97 12.01 -13.11
CA ASP A 51 -24.55 10.69 -13.36
C ASP A 51 -23.62 9.53 -12.94
N MET A 52 -22.47 9.83 -12.34
CA MET A 52 -21.55 8.80 -11.85
C MET A 52 -22.07 8.21 -10.52
N THR A 53 -22.08 6.88 -10.43
CA THR A 53 -22.37 6.18 -9.18
C THR A 53 -21.08 5.63 -8.58
N SER A 54 -21.04 5.51 -7.25
CA SER A 54 -19.90 4.91 -6.55
C SER A 54 -19.57 3.49 -7.03
N GLU A 55 -20.59 2.65 -7.24
CA GLU A 55 -20.39 1.30 -7.76
C GLU A 55 -19.75 1.28 -9.15
N ARG A 56 -20.23 2.15 -10.06
CA ARG A 56 -19.67 2.26 -11.40
C ARG A 56 -18.24 2.78 -11.36
N LEU A 57 -17.97 3.79 -10.52
CA LEU A 57 -16.63 4.36 -10.39
C LEU A 57 -15.64 3.35 -9.83
N ALA A 58 -15.99 2.63 -8.77
CA ALA A 58 -15.15 1.57 -8.19
C ALA A 58 -14.73 0.52 -9.23
N GLN A 59 -15.67 0.07 -10.07
CA GLN A 59 -15.38 -0.89 -11.13
C GLN A 59 -14.46 -0.32 -12.23
N ILE A 60 -14.61 0.97 -12.55
CA ILE A 60 -13.72 1.66 -13.50
C ILE A 60 -12.31 1.72 -12.91
N ARG A 61 -12.17 2.21 -11.67
CA ARG A 61 -10.86 2.41 -11.05
C ARG A 61 -10.11 1.12 -10.76
N GLU A 62 -10.83 0.03 -10.43
CA GLU A 62 -10.19 -1.28 -10.28
C GLU A 62 -9.58 -1.77 -11.60
N ARG A 63 -10.27 -1.55 -12.74
CA ARG A 63 -9.72 -1.86 -14.07
C ARG A 63 -8.53 -0.97 -14.41
N GLU A 64 -8.64 0.33 -14.18
CA GLU A 64 -7.54 1.29 -14.41
C GLU A 64 -6.30 0.91 -13.60
N GLN A 65 -6.47 0.56 -12.31
CA GLN A 65 -5.34 0.13 -11.47
C GLN A 65 -4.73 -1.18 -11.96
N ALA A 66 -5.56 -2.15 -12.38
CA ALA A 66 -5.06 -3.41 -12.91
C ALA A 66 -4.23 -3.20 -14.18
N GLU A 67 -4.69 -2.34 -15.09
CA GLU A 67 -3.95 -1.96 -16.30
C GLU A 67 -2.66 -1.20 -15.97
N ALA A 68 -2.69 -0.26 -15.01
CA ALA A 68 -1.49 0.47 -14.58
C ALA A 68 -0.44 -0.47 -13.95
N ALA A 69 -0.88 -1.39 -13.09
CA ALA A 69 -0.03 -2.38 -12.44
C ALA A 69 0.61 -3.35 -13.46
N ASP A 70 -0.17 -3.84 -14.42
CA ASP A 70 0.33 -4.72 -15.49
C ASP A 70 1.37 -4.01 -16.36
N ASN A 71 1.11 -2.75 -16.74
CA ASN A 71 2.05 -1.95 -17.52
C ASN A 71 3.38 -1.70 -16.79
N LEU A 72 3.37 -1.53 -15.46
CA LEU A 72 4.58 -1.38 -14.67
C LEU A 72 5.31 -2.71 -14.40
N GLY A 73 4.63 -3.85 -14.54
CA GLY A 73 5.15 -5.16 -14.16
C GLY A 73 5.00 -5.49 -12.68
N VAL A 74 4.04 -4.87 -11.99
CA VAL A 74 3.69 -5.20 -10.60
C VAL A 74 3.18 -6.64 -10.55
N LYS A 75 3.74 -7.45 -9.64
CA LYS A 75 3.54 -8.90 -9.64
C LYS A 75 2.17 -9.32 -9.13
N GLU A 76 1.62 -8.58 -8.16
CA GLU A 76 0.26 -8.79 -7.65
C GLU A 76 -0.28 -7.51 -7.01
N VAL A 77 -1.58 -7.27 -7.18
CA VAL A 77 -2.33 -6.24 -6.46
C VAL A 77 -3.37 -6.91 -5.56
N VAL A 78 -3.27 -6.69 -4.25
CA VAL A 78 -4.27 -7.11 -3.27
C VAL A 78 -5.29 -5.98 -3.09
N TYR A 79 -6.53 -6.21 -3.52
CA TYR A 79 -7.62 -5.23 -3.41
C TYR A 79 -8.42 -5.46 -2.12
N LEU A 80 -8.27 -4.59 -1.13
CA LEU A 80 -9.05 -4.67 0.12
C LEU A 80 -10.47 -4.09 -0.03
N ARG A 81 -10.66 -3.18 -0.99
CA ARG A 81 -11.95 -2.61 -1.41
C ARG A 81 -12.75 -1.92 -0.29
N TYR A 82 -12.07 -1.32 0.69
CA TYR A 82 -12.74 -0.43 1.62
C TYR A 82 -13.36 0.77 0.87
N PRO A 83 -14.48 1.36 1.35
CA PRO A 83 -15.02 2.57 0.76
C PRO A 83 -14.02 3.73 0.83
N ASP A 84 -13.95 4.53 -0.22
CA ASP A 84 -13.08 5.72 -0.30
C ASP A 84 -13.57 6.79 0.70
N GLY A 85 -12.61 7.31 1.49
CA GLY A 85 -12.83 8.17 2.65
C GLY A 85 -13.16 7.42 3.95
N GLY A 86 -13.20 6.08 3.91
CA GLY A 86 -13.72 5.22 4.97
C GLY A 86 -12.68 4.43 5.75
N LEU A 87 -11.37 4.63 5.54
CA LEU A 87 -10.36 3.87 6.27
C LEU A 87 -10.37 4.24 7.77
N GLU A 88 -10.44 3.21 8.60
CA GLU A 88 -10.29 3.31 10.04
C GLU A 88 -9.18 2.38 10.54
N ASP A 89 -8.56 2.77 11.64
CA ASP A 89 -7.55 1.98 12.31
C ASP A 89 -8.22 0.83 13.11
N SER A 90 -8.57 -0.24 12.38
CA SER A 90 -9.24 -1.42 12.91
C SER A 90 -8.30 -2.63 13.00
N ALA A 91 -8.63 -3.56 13.89
CA ALA A 91 -7.89 -4.84 13.98
C ALA A 91 -7.92 -5.61 12.66
N GLU A 92 -9.01 -5.53 11.90
CA GLU A 92 -9.17 -6.16 10.58
C GLU A 92 -8.23 -5.54 9.55
N PHE A 93 -8.21 -4.21 9.44
CA PHE A 93 -7.35 -3.53 8.45
C PHE A 93 -5.86 -3.77 8.73
N ARG A 94 -5.44 -3.63 9.99
CA ARG A 94 -4.10 -4.03 10.43
C ARG A 94 -3.80 -5.50 10.08
N GLY A 95 -4.76 -6.40 10.29
CA GLY A 95 -4.64 -7.83 9.97
C GLY A 95 -4.39 -8.09 8.48
N HIS A 96 -5.12 -7.40 7.59
CA HIS A 96 -4.89 -7.48 6.14
C HIS A 96 -3.46 -7.07 5.75
N LEU A 97 -2.94 -5.98 6.34
CA LEU A 97 -1.57 -5.53 6.06
C LEU A 97 -0.52 -6.50 6.63
N VAL A 98 -0.74 -7.00 7.84
CA VAL A 98 0.12 -8.03 8.46
C VAL A 98 0.16 -9.30 7.62
N HIS A 99 -1.00 -9.75 7.14
CA HIS A 99 -1.12 -10.91 6.26
C HIS A 99 -0.31 -10.68 4.97
N ALA A 100 -0.46 -9.52 4.31
CA ALA A 100 0.30 -9.17 3.11
C ALA A 100 1.82 -9.17 3.37
N ILE A 101 2.28 -8.55 4.46
CA ILE A 101 3.70 -8.52 4.82
C ILE A 101 4.24 -9.94 5.09
N ARG A 102 3.50 -10.78 5.81
CA ARG A 102 3.91 -12.17 6.09
C ARG A 102 3.89 -13.06 4.85
N ARG A 103 2.97 -12.81 3.91
CA ARG A 103 2.86 -13.54 2.64
C ARG A 103 3.96 -13.15 1.65
N PHE A 104 4.15 -11.86 1.41
CA PHE A 104 5.09 -11.38 0.39
C PHE A 104 6.52 -11.24 0.90
N LYS A 105 6.73 -11.21 2.22
CA LYS A 105 8.04 -11.11 2.87
C LYS A 105 8.90 -9.95 2.31
N PRO A 106 8.37 -8.72 2.21
CA PRO A 106 9.07 -7.60 1.58
C PRO A 106 10.31 -7.17 2.37
N ASP A 107 11.38 -6.79 1.68
CA ASP A 107 12.55 -6.17 2.30
C ASP A 107 12.25 -4.70 2.62
N VAL A 108 11.45 -4.05 1.78
CA VAL A 108 11.04 -2.65 1.91
C VAL A 108 9.53 -2.51 1.77
N VAL A 109 8.93 -1.68 2.63
CA VAL A 109 7.51 -1.30 2.53
C VAL A 109 7.39 0.19 2.21
N LEU A 110 6.62 0.56 1.18
CA LEU A 110 6.31 1.94 0.84
C LEU A 110 4.88 2.28 1.22
N CYS A 111 4.66 3.47 1.77
CA CYS A 111 3.33 4.02 2.04
C CYS A 111 3.36 5.57 2.05
N PRO A 112 2.21 6.26 2.05
CA PRO A 112 2.17 7.70 2.24
C PRO A 112 2.70 8.09 3.63
N ASP A 113 3.37 9.24 3.73
CA ASP A 113 3.76 9.82 5.03
C ASP A 113 2.51 10.15 5.89
N PRO A 114 2.29 9.46 7.04
CA PRO A 114 1.12 9.72 7.88
C PRO A 114 1.18 11.04 8.64
N HIS A 115 2.35 11.70 8.68
CA HIS A 115 2.62 12.91 9.46
C HIS A 115 2.67 14.19 8.62
N ARG A 116 2.45 14.09 7.30
CA ARG A 116 2.37 15.23 6.39
C ARG A 116 1.40 16.30 6.92
N ARG A 117 1.80 17.58 6.86
CA ARG A 117 1.03 18.72 7.37
C ARG A 117 0.58 19.72 6.31
N SER A 118 1.21 19.75 5.13
CA SER A 118 0.83 20.61 4.00
C SER A 118 -0.36 20.06 3.18
N PHE A 119 -0.72 20.78 2.12
CA PHE A 119 -1.81 20.47 1.18
C PHE A 119 -1.84 18.98 0.73
N TYR A 120 -3.04 18.46 0.43
CA TYR A 120 -3.37 17.01 0.27
C TYR A 120 -3.46 16.21 1.60
N LEU A 121 -4.31 16.66 2.53
CA LEU A 121 -4.57 16.02 3.83
C LEU A 121 -5.77 15.07 3.82
N HIS A 122 -5.73 14.02 2.99
CA HIS A 122 -6.79 13.01 3.01
C HIS A 122 -6.71 12.14 4.28
N ARG A 123 -7.87 11.79 4.87
CA ARG A 123 -7.91 10.92 6.06
C ARG A 123 -7.29 9.56 5.77
N ASP A 124 -7.66 8.98 4.64
CA ASP A 124 -7.22 7.63 4.26
C ASP A 124 -5.71 7.57 4.06
N HIS A 125 -5.07 8.64 3.57
CA HIS A 125 -3.61 8.71 3.48
C HIS A 125 -2.95 8.59 4.85
N ARG A 126 -3.46 9.34 5.84
CA ARG A 126 -2.93 9.30 7.22
C ARG A 126 -3.15 7.94 7.88
N ILE A 127 -4.35 7.39 7.77
CA ILE A 127 -4.68 6.10 8.37
C ILE A 127 -3.90 4.97 7.70
N CYS A 128 -3.81 4.96 6.36
CA CYS A 128 -3.04 3.98 5.61
C CYS A 128 -1.56 3.98 6.02
N GLY A 129 -0.90 5.15 6.05
CA GLY A 129 0.50 5.25 6.49
C GLY A 129 0.70 4.78 7.93
N GLN A 130 -0.16 5.22 8.86
CA GLN A 130 -0.07 4.84 10.28
C GLN A 130 -0.26 3.33 10.49
N VAL A 131 -1.31 2.75 9.91
CA VAL A 131 -1.60 1.32 10.03
C VAL A 131 -0.50 0.49 9.36
N THR A 132 0.08 0.99 8.26
CA THR A 132 1.23 0.32 7.61
C THR A 132 2.43 0.25 8.54
N MET A 133 2.76 1.33 9.24
CA MET A 133 3.85 1.34 10.23
C MET A 133 3.59 0.32 11.36
N ASP A 134 2.38 0.32 11.91
CA ASP A 134 2.01 -0.60 12.99
C ASP A 134 2.03 -2.07 12.50
N ALA A 135 1.61 -2.31 11.26
CA ALA A 135 1.65 -3.63 10.63
C ALA A 135 3.09 -4.13 10.44
N VAL A 136 4.02 -3.25 10.04
CA VAL A 136 5.45 -3.57 9.94
C VAL A 136 6.02 -3.89 11.31
N PHE A 137 5.77 -3.03 12.31
CA PHE A 137 6.25 -3.22 13.66
C PHE A 137 5.24 -2.73 14.71
N PRO A 138 4.81 -3.59 15.66
CA PRO A 138 5.32 -4.94 15.93
C PRO A 138 4.62 -6.07 15.18
N TYR A 139 3.50 -5.83 14.49
CA TYR A 139 2.54 -6.91 14.24
C TYR A 139 3.02 -8.01 13.28
N ALA A 140 3.68 -7.68 12.18
CA ALA A 140 4.19 -8.70 11.25
C ALA A 140 5.38 -9.48 11.81
N ARG A 141 6.21 -8.83 12.65
CA ARG A 141 7.42 -9.39 13.26
C ARG A 141 7.10 -10.30 14.44
N ASP A 142 6.20 -9.88 15.30
CA ASP A 142 5.98 -10.51 16.59
C ASP A 142 4.89 -11.58 16.51
N ARG A 143 5.28 -12.80 16.87
CA ARG A 143 4.50 -14.03 16.71
C ARG A 143 3.09 -13.98 17.33
N LEU A 144 2.95 -13.32 18.48
CA LEU A 144 1.69 -13.30 19.24
C LEU A 144 0.65 -12.34 18.69
N HIS A 145 1.01 -11.47 17.73
CA HIS A 145 0.05 -10.66 17.00
C HIS A 145 -0.49 -11.47 15.81
N TYR A 146 -1.82 -11.48 15.62
CA TYR A 146 -2.48 -12.25 14.57
C TYR A 146 -2.03 -13.72 14.52
N PRO A 147 -2.15 -14.50 15.63
CA PRO A 147 -1.70 -15.90 15.68
C PRO A 147 -2.47 -16.82 14.73
N GLU A 148 -3.64 -16.41 14.26
CA GLU A 148 -4.42 -17.09 13.23
C GLU A 148 -3.66 -17.27 11.92
N HIS A 149 -2.80 -16.33 11.54
CA HIS A 149 -1.99 -16.43 10.33
C HIS A 149 -1.01 -17.62 10.36
N GLU A 150 -0.56 -18.06 11.55
CA GLU A 150 0.27 -19.27 11.65
C GLU A 150 -0.51 -20.52 11.23
N ARG A 151 -1.83 -20.56 11.49
CA ARG A 151 -2.70 -21.67 11.06
C ARG A 151 -2.88 -21.71 9.55
N GLU A 152 -2.66 -20.58 8.88
CA GLU A 152 -2.63 -20.44 7.42
C GLU A 152 -1.23 -20.73 6.83
N GLY A 153 -0.24 -21.05 7.67
CA GLY A 153 1.14 -21.32 7.26
C GLY A 153 1.98 -20.07 7.02
N LEU A 154 1.50 -18.89 7.44
CA LEU A 154 2.22 -17.63 7.30
C LEU A 154 3.13 -17.38 8.51
N GLU A 155 4.43 -17.60 8.32
CA GLU A 155 5.44 -17.26 9.31
C GLU A 155 5.56 -15.74 9.50
N THR A 156 6.04 -15.31 10.67
CA THR A 156 6.39 -13.90 10.93
C THR A 156 7.42 -13.38 9.93
N HIS A 157 7.43 -12.07 9.72
CA HIS A 157 8.41 -11.42 8.85
C HIS A 157 8.89 -10.11 9.44
N LYS A 158 10.19 -9.84 9.33
CA LYS A 158 10.79 -8.56 9.70
C LYS A 158 11.17 -7.84 8.41
N ALA A 159 10.35 -6.87 8.00
CA ALA A 159 10.74 -5.95 6.93
C ALA A 159 11.98 -5.13 7.37
N GLY A 160 12.81 -4.75 6.41
CA GLY A 160 14.02 -3.98 6.62
C GLY A 160 13.70 -2.51 6.86
N ASP A 161 13.19 -1.85 5.82
CA ASP A 161 12.92 -0.41 5.82
C ASP A 161 11.45 -0.08 5.48
N VAL A 162 10.99 1.05 6.00
CA VAL A 162 9.73 1.70 5.58
C VAL A 162 10.10 3.01 4.92
N LEU A 163 9.65 3.22 3.68
CA LEU A 163 9.85 4.46 2.94
C LEU A 163 8.52 5.20 2.80
N PHE A 164 8.54 6.49 3.10
CA PHE A 164 7.36 7.34 2.94
C PHE A 164 7.46 8.16 1.65
N TRP A 165 6.44 8.11 0.81
CA TRP A 165 6.30 9.09 -0.27
C TRP A 165 5.48 10.29 0.19
N GLY A 166 5.63 11.41 -0.54
CA GLY A 166 4.92 12.65 -0.24
C GLY A 166 5.34 13.33 1.07
N THR A 167 6.45 12.89 1.69
CA THR A 167 6.98 13.50 2.90
C THR A 167 7.51 14.90 2.64
N GLU A 168 7.37 15.77 3.64
CA GLU A 168 7.89 17.15 3.61
C GLU A 168 9.38 17.22 3.94
N ASN A 169 9.95 16.14 4.47
CA ASN A 169 11.36 16.06 4.89
C ASN A 169 12.01 14.81 4.27
N PRO A 170 12.17 14.74 2.93
CA PRO A 170 12.76 13.57 2.29
C PRO A 170 14.23 13.41 2.68
N ASP A 171 14.60 12.20 3.09
CA ASP A 171 15.97 11.81 3.45
C ASP A 171 16.54 10.71 2.54
N THR A 172 15.70 10.11 1.69
CA THR A 172 16.04 9.03 0.77
C THR A 172 15.56 9.38 -0.63
N PHE A 173 16.43 9.21 -1.63
CA PHE A 173 16.15 9.48 -3.03
C PHE A 173 16.49 8.23 -3.86
N ILE A 174 15.60 7.87 -4.79
CA ILE A 174 15.77 6.76 -5.72
C ILE A 174 15.88 7.36 -7.12
N GLU A 175 16.94 7.01 -7.84
CA GLU A 175 17.18 7.42 -9.23
C GLU A 175 16.53 6.47 -10.26
#